data_AF-A0A3A8PVL7-F1
#
_entry.id   AF-A0A3A8PVL7-F1
#
_cell.length_a   1.000
_cell.length_b   1.000
_cell.length_c   1.000
_cell.angle_alpha   90.00
_cell.angle_beta   90.00
_cell.angle_gamma   90.00
#
_symmetry.space_group_name_H-M   'P 1'
#
loop_
_entity.id
_entity.type
_entity.pdbx_description
1 polymer ?
#
loop_
_entity_poly.entity_id
_entity_poly.type
_entity_poly.pdbx_seq_one_letter_code
_entity_poly.pdbx_strand_id
1 'polypeptide(L)'
;MPNVNPWRAARGRQGLYSALRQFFAGQGYLEVETPLLVPTPGMEPYISAFETPFVPETDLGKARTLYLHTSPEYAMKRLLAQGAGPLFQICKVFRNGEVSQTHNPEFTLLEFYRPHADYHAIMDDLEGALAAAGRAAADAKDGEPGADPAFFTRTPYERVTVRDAVFRATGVDIHVHPDGASLKRAVEAAGVRTGDATSFDDVFFHLFLQKVETGLGHERPTFLIEYPASMAALSRLKPGDGRVAERVELYAKGLELANGFSELTDAAEQRARLVEEQELRRKLGRAVYPLDERFLEAVGRMPPSAGIAVGLDRILMLLLGVQRIEDVLLFPAHGFV
;
A
#
# COMPACT_ATOMS: atom_id res chain seq x y z
N MET A 1 -16.27 -20.95 -20.29
CA MET A 1 -15.10 -21.77 -19.91
C MET A 1 -14.34 -20.97 -18.88
N PRO A 2 -13.81 -21.52 -17.76
CA PRO A 2 -12.92 -20.73 -16.93
C PRO A 2 -11.72 -20.39 -17.79
N ASN A 3 -11.63 -19.10 -18.10
CA ASN A 3 -10.61 -18.47 -18.91
C ASN A 3 -9.34 -18.40 -18.05
N VAL A 4 -8.18 -18.58 -18.69
CA VAL A 4 -6.84 -18.69 -18.09
C VAL A 4 -6.50 -20.08 -17.53
N ASN A 5 -5.42 -20.64 -18.07
CA ASN A 5 -4.79 -21.86 -17.58
C ASN A 5 -4.30 -21.62 -16.14
N PRO A 6 -4.89 -22.22 -15.09
CA PRO A 6 -4.52 -21.94 -13.69
C PRO A 6 -3.03 -22.18 -13.40
N TRP A 7 -2.41 -23.07 -14.17
CA TRP A 7 -0.97 -23.34 -14.09
C TRP A 7 -0.10 -22.18 -14.54
N ARG A 8 -0.62 -21.31 -15.42
CA ARG A 8 0.06 -20.07 -15.84
C ARG A 8 0.17 -19.10 -14.67
N ALA A 9 -0.93 -18.85 -13.97
CA ALA A 9 -0.93 -18.02 -12.77
C ALA A 9 -0.01 -18.60 -11.68
N ALA A 10 -0.03 -19.92 -11.49
CA ALA A 10 0.85 -20.60 -10.55
C ALA A 10 2.35 -20.42 -10.89
N ARG A 11 2.74 -20.66 -12.15
CA ARG A 11 4.14 -20.48 -12.60
C ARG A 11 4.58 -19.02 -12.55
N GLY A 12 3.73 -18.10 -13.02
CA GLY A 12 4.00 -16.66 -12.94
C GLY A 12 4.20 -16.19 -11.50
N ARG A 13 3.37 -16.65 -10.55
CA ARG A 13 3.54 -16.38 -9.12
C ARG A 13 4.83 -16.96 -8.57
N GLN A 14 5.15 -18.21 -8.91
CA GLN A 14 6.40 -18.85 -8.50
C GLN A 14 7.62 -18.05 -8.98
N GLY A 15 7.61 -17.63 -10.25
CA GLY A 15 8.66 -16.80 -10.85
C GLY A 15 8.79 -15.44 -10.17
N LEU A 16 7.67 -14.75 -9.95
CA LEU A 16 7.62 -13.47 -9.23
C LEU A 16 8.23 -13.59 -7.84
N TYR A 17 7.79 -14.56 -7.03
CA TYR A 17 8.27 -14.72 -5.66
C TYR A 17 9.77 -15.08 -5.63
N SER A 18 10.21 -15.94 -6.55
CA SER A 18 11.62 -16.33 -6.65
C SER A 18 12.50 -15.13 -6.99
N ALA A 19 12.10 -14.31 -7.97
CA ALA A 19 12.83 -13.12 -8.38
C ALA A 19 12.91 -12.07 -7.26
N LEU A 20 11.80 -11.82 -6.57
CA LEU A 20 11.76 -10.87 -5.45
C LEU A 20 12.66 -11.34 -4.29
N ARG A 21 12.55 -12.61 -3.87
CA ARG A 21 13.40 -13.16 -2.81
C ARG A 21 14.87 -13.09 -3.16
N GLN A 22 15.24 -13.44 -4.38
CA GLN A 22 16.63 -13.34 -4.86
C GLN A 22 17.12 -11.90 -4.84
N PHE A 23 16.29 -10.94 -5.28
CA PHE A 23 16.63 -9.52 -5.25
C PHE A 23 16.88 -9.04 -3.81
N PHE A 24 15.93 -9.24 -2.90
CA PHE A 24 16.03 -8.77 -1.52
C PHE A 24 17.19 -9.43 -0.77
N ALA A 25 17.38 -10.74 -0.94
CA ALA A 25 18.55 -11.43 -0.38
C ALA A 25 19.87 -10.85 -0.92
N GLY A 26 19.94 -10.53 -2.22
CA GLY A 26 21.09 -9.87 -2.83
C GLY A 26 21.34 -8.44 -2.33
N GLN A 27 20.30 -7.75 -1.86
CA GLN A 27 20.39 -6.43 -1.22
C GLN A 27 20.62 -6.50 0.30
N GLY A 28 20.76 -7.70 0.88
CA GLY A 28 21.02 -7.89 2.31
C GLY A 28 19.79 -7.77 3.21
N TYR A 29 18.58 -7.86 2.65
CA TYR A 29 17.35 -7.91 3.42
C TYR A 29 17.12 -9.31 4.00
N LEU A 30 16.63 -9.36 5.25
CA LEU A 30 16.21 -10.58 5.92
C LEU A 30 14.72 -10.87 5.65
N GLU A 31 14.40 -12.05 5.10
CA GLU A 31 13.00 -12.52 5.04
C GLU A 31 12.54 -12.90 6.46
N VAL A 32 11.43 -12.32 6.92
CA VAL A 32 10.85 -12.58 8.24
C VAL A 32 9.42 -13.09 8.12
N GLU A 33 8.95 -13.77 9.16
CA GLU A 33 7.55 -14.15 9.30
C GLU A 33 6.97 -13.54 10.57
N THR A 34 5.81 -12.90 10.42
CA THR A 34 5.05 -12.29 11.52
C THR A 34 3.65 -12.92 11.60
N PRO A 35 3.00 -12.91 12.79
CA PRO A 35 1.70 -13.54 12.97
C PRO A 35 0.62 -12.95 12.05
N LEU A 36 -0.17 -13.81 11.39
CA LEU A 36 -1.34 -13.39 10.62
C LEU A 36 -2.56 -13.09 11.51
N LEU A 37 -2.60 -13.71 12.69
CA LEU A 37 -3.61 -13.47 13.73
C LEU A 37 -3.04 -12.57 14.81
N VAL A 38 -3.63 -11.39 14.97
CA VAL A 38 -3.15 -10.34 15.85
C VAL A 38 -4.21 -9.92 16.88
N PRO A 39 -3.80 -9.45 18.07
CA PRO A 39 -4.74 -8.97 19.09
C PRO A 39 -5.39 -7.64 18.71
N THR A 40 -4.75 -6.88 17.82
CA THR A 40 -5.16 -5.56 17.34
C THR A 40 -4.76 -5.48 15.86
N PRO A 41 -5.70 -5.21 14.93
CA PRO A 41 -5.36 -4.98 13.53
C PRO A 41 -4.76 -3.57 13.34
N GLY A 42 -4.21 -3.30 12.16
CA GLY A 42 -3.84 -1.92 11.79
C GLY A 42 -5.05 -0.98 11.89
N MET A 43 -4.83 0.21 12.43
CA MET A 43 -5.85 1.26 12.39
C MET A 43 -5.83 1.90 11.00
N GLU A 44 -6.88 1.66 10.22
CA GLU A 44 -7.08 2.29 8.91
C GLU A 44 -8.56 2.65 8.78
N PRO A 45 -8.95 3.91 8.57
CA PRO A 45 -10.36 4.31 8.66
C PRO A 45 -11.33 3.60 7.71
N TYR A 46 -10.85 3.18 6.55
CA TYR A 46 -11.67 2.62 5.47
C TYR A 46 -11.56 1.10 5.32
N ILE A 47 -10.60 0.47 6.01
CA ILE A 47 -10.37 -0.98 5.95
C ILE A 47 -10.99 -1.67 7.15
N SER A 48 -11.69 -2.78 6.92
CA SER A 48 -12.22 -3.61 7.99
C SER A 48 -11.42 -4.91 8.10
N ALA A 49 -10.97 -5.27 9.29
CA ALA A 49 -10.35 -6.56 9.55
C ALA A 49 -11.41 -7.66 9.71
N PHE A 50 -11.06 -8.91 9.39
CA PHE A 50 -11.84 -10.06 9.84
C PHE A 50 -11.59 -10.31 11.34
N GLU A 51 -12.64 -10.66 12.07
CA GLU A 51 -12.59 -10.93 13.51
C GLU A 51 -12.83 -12.42 13.76
N THR A 52 -12.09 -13.01 14.69
CA THR A 52 -12.25 -14.41 15.08
C THR A 52 -12.11 -14.58 16.60
N PRO A 53 -12.99 -15.36 17.26
CA PRO A 53 -12.83 -15.66 18.67
C PRO A 53 -11.66 -16.64 18.87
N PHE A 54 -10.71 -16.29 19.72
CA PHE A 54 -9.76 -17.23 20.28
C PHE A 54 -10.38 -17.88 21.52
N VAL A 55 -10.56 -19.21 21.46
CA VAL A 55 -11.07 -20.02 22.56
C VAL A 55 -9.96 -20.99 22.98
N PRO A 56 -9.32 -20.81 24.14
CA PRO A 56 -8.26 -21.71 24.57
C PRO A 56 -8.83 -23.09 24.93
N GLU A 57 -8.21 -24.15 24.43
CA GLU A 57 -8.51 -25.54 24.80
C GLU A 57 -7.58 -26.05 25.92
N THR A 58 -6.69 -25.20 26.43
CA THR A 58 -5.76 -25.51 27.52
C THR A 58 -5.89 -24.45 28.63
N ASP A 59 -5.32 -24.74 29.80
CA ASP A 59 -5.28 -23.80 30.93
C ASP A 59 -4.38 -22.57 30.69
N LEU A 60 -3.65 -22.55 29.57
CA LEU A 60 -2.80 -21.43 29.16
C LEU A 60 -3.53 -20.54 28.15
N GLY A 61 -3.80 -19.30 28.56
CA GLY A 61 -4.42 -18.27 27.73
C GLY A 61 -5.79 -17.84 28.26
N LYS A 62 -6.35 -16.78 27.65
CA LYS A 62 -7.70 -16.29 27.95
C LYS A 62 -8.46 -16.12 26.66
N ALA A 63 -9.75 -16.49 26.67
CA ALA A 63 -10.62 -16.24 25.54
C ALA A 63 -10.64 -14.75 25.21
N ARG A 64 -10.53 -14.42 23.92
CA ARG A 64 -10.53 -13.03 23.43
C ARG A 64 -10.80 -12.99 21.93
N THR A 65 -11.23 -11.84 21.41
CA THR A 65 -11.23 -11.61 19.96
C THR A 65 -9.80 -11.42 19.45
N LEU A 66 -9.49 -12.05 18.33
CA LEU A 66 -8.32 -11.82 17.50
C LEU A 66 -8.78 -11.35 16.12
N TYR A 67 -7.84 -10.82 15.35
CA TYR A 67 -8.08 -10.27 14.04
C TYR A 67 -7.12 -10.89 13.04
N LEU A 68 -7.59 -11.18 11.83
CA LEU A 68 -6.69 -11.40 10.71
C LEU A 68 -6.10 -10.03 10.33
N HIS A 69 -4.78 -9.95 10.23
CA HIS A 69 -4.10 -8.68 9.98
C HIS A 69 -4.38 -8.11 8.57
N THR A 70 -4.46 -6.79 8.47
CA THR A 70 -4.60 -6.08 7.19
C THR A 70 -3.25 -5.81 6.53
N SER A 71 -2.18 -5.81 7.33
CA SER A 71 -0.77 -5.73 6.95
C SER A 71 0.11 -6.25 8.11
N PRO A 72 1.31 -6.82 7.82
CA PRO A 72 2.31 -7.17 8.84
C PRO A 72 3.04 -5.97 9.48
N GLU A 73 2.75 -4.74 9.03
CA GLU A 73 3.44 -3.50 9.40
C GLU A 73 3.76 -3.37 10.89
N TYR A 74 2.76 -3.49 11.78
CA TYR A 74 2.98 -3.26 13.21
C TYR A 74 3.99 -4.24 13.79
N ALA A 75 3.95 -5.50 13.34
CA ALA A 75 4.89 -6.52 13.79
C ALA A 75 6.29 -6.28 13.21
N MET A 76 6.39 -5.89 11.94
CA MET A 76 7.67 -5.60 11.29
C MET A 76 8.36 -4.36 11.87
N LYS A 77 7.61 -3.29 12.13
CA LYS A 77 8.09 -2.09 12.83
C LYS A 77 8.61 -2.40 14.24
N ARG A 78 7.96 -3.33 14.94
CA ARG A 78 8.45 -3.85 16.23
C ARG A 78 9.78 -4.61 16.11
N LEU A 79 10.03 -5.32 15.01
CA LEU A 79 11.34 -5.94 14.75
C LEU A 79 12.41 -4.87 14.51
N LEU A 80 12.10 -3.80 13.76
CA LEU A 80 13.03 -2.67 13.58
C LEU A 80 13.40 -2.01 14.91
N ALA A 81 12.41 -1.79 15.79
CA ALA A 81 12.64 -1.27 17.14
C ALA A 81 13.54 -2.18 18.01
N GLN A 82 13.61 -3.47 17.69
CA GLN A 82 14.49 -4.44 18.34
C GLN A 82 15.88 -4.51 17.69
N GLY A 83 16.18 -3.62 16.74
CA GLY A 83 17.47 -3.56 16.06
C GLY A 83 17.59 -4.50 14.87
N ALA A 84 16.47 -4.99 14.32
CA ALA A 84 16.52 -5.68 13.04
C ALA A 84 17.05 -4.74 11.95
N GLY A 85 17.91 -5.27 11.08
CA GLY A 85 18.37 -4.59 9.88
C GLY A 85 17.26 -4.50 8.81
N PRO A 86 17.63 -4.28 7.53
CA PRO A 86 16.68 -4.35 6.43
C PRO A 86 15.93 -5.70 6.43
N LEU A 87 14.61 -5.66 6.34
CA LEU A 87 13.77 -6.86 6.39
C LEU A 87 12.61 -6.79 5.40
N PHE A 88 12.12 -7.95 4.98
CA PHE A 88 10.95 -8.07 4.11
C PHE A 88 10.11 -9.29 4.47
N GLN A 89 8.85 -9.27 4.06
CA GLN A 89 7.94 -10.40 4.20
C GLN A 89 7.02 -10.46 2.98
N ILE A 90 6.83 -11.67 2.44
CA ILE A 90 5.78 -11.95 1.46
C ILE A 90 4.73 -12.80 2.17
N CYS A 91 3.54 -12.25 2.41
CA CYS A 91 2.51 -12.96 3.17
C CYS A 91 1.08 -12.64 2.72
N LYS A 92 0.15 -13.46 3.20
CA LYS A 92 -1.28 -13.22 3.05
C LYS A 92 -1.74 -12.14 4.02
N VAL A 93 -2.60 -11.25 3.54
CA VAL A 93 -3.30 -10.25 4.34
C VAL A 93 -4.78 -10.28 4.01
N PHE A 94 -5.58 -9.72 4.92
CA PHE A 94 -7.02 -9.92 4.90
C PHE A 94 -7.77 -8.60 5.08
N ARG A 95 -8.73 -8.33 4.19
CA ARG A 95 -9.60 -7.15 4.24
C ARG A 95 -11.05 -7.57 4.05
N ASN A 96 -11.86 -7.33 5.07
CA ASN A 96 -13.24 -7.77 5.13
C ASN A 96 -14.16 -6.85 4.31
N GLY A 97 -14.72 -7.40 3.23
CA GLY A 97 -15.69 -6.71 2.35
C GLY A 97 -15.14 -6.21 1.02
N GLU A 98 -13.82 -6.28 0.78
CA GLU A 98 -13.22 -5.83 -0.48
C GLU A 98 -13.27 -6.95 -1.55
N VAL A 99 -14.26 -6.88 -2.43
CA VAL A 99 -14.40 -7.77 -3.60
C VAL A 99 -14.67 -6.91 -4.83
N SER A 100 -13.76 -6.96 -5.82
CA SER A 100 -13.96 -6.28 -7.10
C SER A 100 -13.05 -6.88 -8.18
N GLN A 101 -13.04 -6.28 -9.37
CA GLN A 101 -12.14 -6.69 -10.46
C GLN A 101 -10.66 -6.74 -10.04
N THR A 102 -10.23 -5.88 -9.12
CA THR A 102 -8.83 -5.74 -8.67
C THR A 102 -8.65 -5.98 -7.16
N HIS A 103 -9.68 -6.50 -6.47
CA HIS A 103 -9.67 -6.73 -5.03
C HIS A 103 -10.23 -8.11 -4.69
N ASN A 104 -9.55 -8.80 -3.77
CA ASN A 104 -9.98 -10.07 -3.19
C ASN A 104 -9.75 -9.97 -1.66
N PRO A 105 -10.65 -10.50 -0.81
CA PRO A 105 -10.58 -10.30 0.63
C PRO A 105 -9.34 -10.94 1.28
N GLU A 106 -8.75 -11.93 0.63
CA GLU A 106 -7.42 -12.45 0.94
C GLU A 106 -6.50 -12.21 -0.27
N PHE A 107 -5.39 -11.51 -0.08
CA PHE A 107 -4.43 -11.23 -1.14
C PHE A 107 -3.00 -11.25 -0.60
N THR A 108 -2.00 -11.20 -1.48
CA THR A 108 -0.59 -11.23 -1.09
C THR A 108 0.04 -9.86 -1.14
N LEU A 109 0.66 -9.46 -0.03
CA LEU A 109 1.58 -8.33 0.03
C LEU A 109 3.03 -8.83 0.05
N LEU A 110 3.89 -8.07 -0.62
CA LEU A 110 5.28 -7.91 -0.23
C LEU A 110 5.33 -6.64 0.61
N GLU A 111 5.94 -6.71 1.79
CA GLU A 111 6.23 -5.54 2.60
C GLU A 111 7.70 -5.56 2.99
N PHE A 112 8.37 -4.42 2.94
CA PHE A 112 9.77 -4.32 3.34
C PHE A 112 10.11 -2.99 3.97
N TYR A 113 11.12 -3.01 4.84
CA TYR A 113 11.58 -1.86 5.61
C TYR A 113 13.09 -1.74 5.57
N ARG A 114 13.56 -0.49 5.44
CA ARG A 114 14.97 -0.12 5.46
C ARG A 114 15.25 0.85 6.60
N PRO A 115 16.02 0.43 7.62
CA PRO A 115 16.55 1.34 8.63
C PRO A 115 17.50 2.37 8.04
N HIS A 116 17.57 3.53 8.68
CA HIS A 116 18.43 4.66 8.35
C HIS A 116 18.27 5.18 6.91
N ALA A 117 17.04 5.13 6.40
CA ALA A 117 16.70 5.50 5.03
C ALA A 117 15.43 6.36 4.98
N ASP A 118 15.21 7.00 3.83
CA ASP A 118 13.98 7.73 3.51
C ASP A 118 13.20 7.03 2.39
N TYR A 119 12.05 7.60 2.03
CA TYR A 119 11.16 7.07 1.00
C TYR A 119 11.82 6.96 -0.39
N HIS A 120 12.88 7.72 -0.70
CA HIS A 120 13.58 7.56 -1.98
C HIS A 120 14.35 6.25 -2.05
N ALA A 121 14.95 5.81 -0.94
CA ALA A 121 15.69 4.54 -0.92
C ALA A 121 14.78 3.33 -1.17
N ILE A 122 13.59 3.29 -0.58
CA ILE A 122 12.61 2.23 -0.82
C ILE A 122 12.01 2.29 -2.23
N MET A 123 11.94 3.47 -2.85
CA MET A 123 11.57 3.61 -4.26
C MET A 123 12.62 2.99 -5.17
N ASP A 124 13.91 3.24 -4.92
CA ASP A 124 15.02 2.64 -5.68
C ASP A 124 15.05 1.11 -5.51
N ASP A 125 14.85 0.61 -4.27
CA ASP A 125 14.79 -0.82 -3.99
C ASP A 125 13.60 -1.49 -4.70
N LEU A 126 12.42 -0.87 -4.66
CA LEU A 126 11.23 -1.39 -5.35
C LEU A 126 11.38 -1.39 -6.87
N GLU A 127 11.97 -0.33 -7.45
CA GLU A 127 12.26 -0.26 -8.88
C GLU A 127 13.19 -1.40 -9.31
N GLY A 128 14.25 -1.66 -8.55
CA GLY A 128 15.17 -2.77 -8.79
C GLY A 128 14.48 -4.14 -8.69
N ALA A 129 13.65 -4.33 -7.66
CA ALA A 129 12.93 -5.58 -7.41
C ALA A 129 11.93 -5.89 -8.55
N LEU A 130 11.15 -4.89 -8.97
CA LEU A 130 10.17 -5.05 -10.05
C LEU A 130 10.83 -5.20 -11.42
N ALA A 131 11.96 -4.52 -11.68
CA ALA A 131 12.73 -4.74 -12.89
C ALA A 131 13.30 -6.17 -12.95
N ALA A 132 13.74 -6.74 -11.83
CA ALA A 132 14.18 -8.13 -11.75
C ALA A 132 13.02 -9.11 -12.01
N ALA A 133 11.87 -8.88 -11.39
CA ALA A 133 10.66 -9.67 -11.62
C ALA A 133 10.16 -9.59 -13.07
N GLY A 134 10.19 -8.39 -13.68
CA GLY A 134 9.82 -8.18 -15.09
C GLY A 134 10.72 -8.95 -16.06
N ARG A 135 12.05 -8.96 -15.82
CA ARG A 135 13.00 -9.77 -16.60
C ARG A 135 12.70 -11.26 -16.48
N ALA A 136 12.52 -11.77 -15.25
CA ALA A 136 12.20 -13.17 -15.01
C ALA A 136 10.89 -13.59 -15.69
N ALA A 137 9.86 -12.73 -15.65
CA ALA A 137 8.59 -12.98 -16.32
C ALA A 137 8.72 -12.97 -17.86
N ALA A 138 9.52 -12.05 -18.42
CA ALA A 138 9.80 -11.99 -19.85
C ALA A 138 10.51 -13.26 -20.35
N ASP A 139 11.46 -13.78 -19.57
CA ASP A 139 12.19 -15.01 -19.90
C ASP A 139 11.30 -16.25 -19.83
N ALA A 140 10.39 -16.31 -18.85
CA ALA A 140 9.45 -17.43 -18.68
C ALA A 140 8.40 -17.52 -19.80
N LYS A 141 8.04 -16.39 -20.44
CA LYS A 141 7.06 -16.31 -21.53
C LYS A 141 5.68 -16.90 -21.17
N ASP A 142 5.29 -16.79 -19.91
CA ASP A 142 4.00 -17.26 -19.40
C ASP A 142 2.86 -16.22 -19.60
N GLY A 143 3.11 -15.03 -20.15
CA GLY A 143 2.10 -13.98 -20.34
C GLY A 143 1.05 -14.28 -21.42
N GLU A 144 -0.14 -13.67 -21.33
CA GLU A 144 -1.12 -13.64 -22.43
C GLU A 144 -0.56 -12.92 -23.67
N PRO A 145 -1.08 -13.20 -24.88
CA PRO A 145 -0.78 -12.37 -26.05
C PRO A 145 -1.05 -10.88 -25.76
N GLY A 146 -0.02 -10.04 -25.94
CA GLY A 146 -0.09 -8.62 -25.61
C GLY A 146 0.31 -8.26 -24.18
N ALA A 147 0.65 -9.24 -23.33
CA ALA A 147 1.33 -8.98 -22.07
C ALA A 147 2.67 -8.27 -22.32
N ASP A 148 3.03 -7.37 -21.40
CA ASP A 148 4.22 -6.54 -21.48
C ASP A 148 5.03 -6.71 -20.19
N PRO A 149 5.67 -7.89 -19.99
CA PRO A 149 6.47 -8.13 -18.79
C PRO A 149 7.68 -7.19 -18.69
N ALA A 150 8.12 -6.64 -19.83
CA ALA A 150 9.17 -5.62 -19.90
C ALA A 150 8.70 -4.24 -19.38
N PHE A 151 7.41 -4.04 -19.09
CA PHE A 151 6.91 -2.77 -18.55
C PHE A 151 7.68 -2.31 -17.31
N PHE A 152 7.94 -3.24 -16.37
CA PHE A 152 8.69 -2.95 -15.15
C PHE A 152 10.20 -2.77 -15.36
N THR A 153 10.74 -3.05 -16.55
CA THR A 153 12.15 -2.83 -16.88
C THR A 153 12.42 -1.46 -17.50
N ARG A 154 11.37 -0.64 -17.70
CA ARG A 154 11.46 0.73 -18.23
C ARG A 154 11.90 1.71 -17.16
N THR A 155 13.17 1.62 -16.81
CA THR A 155 13.82 2.48 -15.82
C THR A 155 14.43 3.74 -16.46
N PRO A 156 14.63 4.84 -15.70
CA PRO A 156 14.13 5.05 -14.34
C PRO A 156 12.60 5.20 -14.32
N TYR A 157 11.94 4.81 -13.23
CA TYR A 157 10.51 5.08 -13.05
C TYR A 157 10.26 6.59 -12.96
N GLU A 158 9.11 7.05 -13.44
CA GLU A 158 8.75 8.47 -13.29
C GLU A 158 8.56 8.78 -11.81
N ARG A 159 8.96 9.98 -11.38
CA ARG A 159 8.70 10.50 -10.04
C ARG A 159 8.01 11.84 -10.18
N VAL A 160 6.81 11.96 -9.65
CA VAL A 160 5.98 13.17 -9.75
C VAL A 160 5.37 13.48 -8.40
N THR A 161 5.39 14.75 -7.98
CA THR A 161 4.72 15.16 -6.75
C THR A 161 3.20 15.16 -6.93
N VAL A 162 2.44 14.96 -5.87
CA VAL A 162 0.97 15.09 -5.90
C VAL A 162 0.57 16.45 -6.45
N ARG A 163 1.25 17.52 -6.01
CA ARG A 163 1.03 18.88 -6.51
C ARG A 163 1.23 18.97 -8.02
N ASP A 164 2.35 18.47 -8.54
CA ASP A 164 2.64 18.54 -9.98
C ASP A 164 1.68 17.67 -10.80
N ALA A 165 1.29 16.51 -10.29
CA ALA A 165 0.33 15.63 -10.95
C ALA A 165 -1.05 16.31 -11.07
N VAL A 166 -1.54 16.93 -9.99
CA VAL A 166 -2.78 17.72 -10.01
C VAL A 166 -2.66 18.91 -10.95
N PHE A 167 -1.55 19.65 -10.90
CA PHE A 167 -1.33 20.82 -11.74
C PHE A 167 -1.29 20.45 -13.22
N ARG A 168 -0.60 19.35 -13.60
CA ARG A 168 -0.58 18.85 -14.99
C ARG A 168 -1.98 18.45 -15.47
N ALA A 169 -2.77 17.82 -14.60
CA ALA A 169 -4.10 17.31 -14.96
C ALA A 169 -5.18 18.39 -15.04
N THR A 170 -5.04 19.48 -14.28
CA THR A 170 -6.14 20.45 -14.07
C THR A 170 -5.75 21.92 -14.16
N GLY A 171 -4.45 22.25 -14.12
CA GLY A 171 -3.94 23.62 -13.97
C GLY A 171 -4.09 24.21 -12.57
N VAL A 172 -4.62 23.45 -11.59
CA VAL A 172 -4.82 23.90 -10.21
C VAL A 172 -3.58 23.61 -9.37
N ASP A 173 -3.07 24.62 -8.67
CA ASP A 173 -2.02 24.44 -7.66
C ASP A 173 -2.64 24.27 -6.27
N ILE A 174 -2.63 23.04 -5.75
CA ILE A 174 -3.22 22.71 -4.45
C ILE A 174 -2.55 23.43 -3.27
N HIS A 175 -1.29 23.89 -3.42
CA HIS A 175 -0.62 24.66 -2.36
C HIS A 175 -1.14 26.11 -2.25
N VAL A 176 -1.78 26.64 -3.30
CA VAL A 176 -2.44 27.96 -3.29
C VAL A 176 -3.84 27.87 -2.69
N HIS A 177 -4.39 26.66 -2.58
CA HIS A 177 -5.75 26.39 -2.10
C HIS A 177 -5.74 25.44 -0.89
N PRO A 178 -5.22 25.87 0.28
CA PRO A 178 -5.01 25.00 1.43
C PRO A 178 -6.30 24.64 2.20
N ASP A 179 -7.44 25.26 1.88
CA ASP A 179 -8.73 24.99 2.50
C ASP A 179 -9.72 24.37 1.50
N GLY A 180 -10.65 23.56 2.01
CA GLY A 180 -11.60 22.82 1.16
C GLY A 180 -12.49 23.72 0.32
N ALA A 181 -12.88 24.90 0.82
CA ALA A 181 -13.74 25.81 0.08
C ALA A 181 -13.01 26.47 -1.10
N SER A 182 -11.75 26.87 -0.92
CA SER A 182 -10.94 27.42 -2.01
C SER A 182 -10.55 26.36 -3.03
N LEU A 183 -10.16 25.16 -2.59
CA LEU A 183 -9.85 24.05 -3.48
C LEU A 183 -11.08 23.67 -4.31
N LYS A 184 -12.25 23.54 -3.68
CA LYS A 184 -13.52 23.20 -4.36
C LYS A 184 -13.81 24.14 -5.52
N ARG A 185 -13.77 25.46 -5.27
CA ARG A 185 -13.98 26.46 -6.33
C ARG A 185 -12.99 26.31 -7.48
N ALA A 186 -11.72 26.08 -7.18
CA ALA A 186 -10.68 25.95 -8.19
C ALA A 186 -10.87 24.68 -9.04
N VAL A 187 -11.14 23.53 -8.42
CA VAL A 187 -11.28 22.26 -9.14
C VAL A 187 -12.62 22.14 -9.87
N GLU A 188 -13.70 22.72 -9.35
CA GLU A 188 -14.99 22.80 -10.06
C GLU A 188 -14.85 23.65 -11.33
N ALA A 189 -14.11 24.77 -11.27
CA ALA A 189 -13.77 25.56 -12.46
C ALA A 189 -12.91 24.79 -13.47
N ALA A 190 -12.11 23.82 -13.01
CA ALA A 190 -11.34 22.89 -13.85
C ALA A 190 -12.14 21.63 -14.28
N GLY A 191 -13.46 21.61 -14.02
CA GLY A 191 -14.35 20.53 -14.46
C GLY A 191 -14.30 19.25 -13.62
N VAL A 192 -13.94 19.34 -12.35
CA VAL A 192 -14.08 18.26 -11.35
C VAL A 192 -15.44 18.35 -10.68
N ARG A 193 -16.12 17.21 -10.54
CA ARG A 193 -17.37 17.13 -9.77
C ARG A 193 -17.07 16.77 -8.32
N THR A 194 -17.33 17.69 -7.40
CA THR A 194 -17.04 17.51 -5.96
C THR A 194 -18.27 17.23 -5.10
N GLY A 195 -19.48 17.37 -5.65
CA GLY A 195 -20.72 17.12 -4.92
C GLY A 195 -20.80 17.90 -3.60
N ASP A 196 -21.17 17.20 -2.52
CA ASP A 196 -21.30 17.76 -1.18
C ASP A 196 -19.99 17.78 -0.38
N ALA A 197 -18.85 17.49 -1.01
CA ALA A 197 -17.54 17.58 -0.36
C ALA A 197 -17.30 19.01 0.15
N THR A 198 -16.77 19.09 1.38
CA THR A 198 -16.52 20.36 2.08
C THR A 198 -15.11 20.45 2.66
N SER A 199 -14.55 19.33 3.13
CA SER A 199 -13.18 19.28 3.62
C SER A 199 -12.18 19.31 2.46
N PHE A 200 -10.94 19.71 2.73
CA PHE A 200 -9.85 19.64 1.76
C PHE A 200 -9.68 18.21 1.24
N ASP A 201 -9.67 17.22 2.15
CA ASP A 201 -9.42 15.82 1.81
C ASP A 201 -10.52 15.22 0.94
N ASP A 202 -11.79 15.51 1.22
CA ASP A 202 -12.91 15.03 0.40
C ASP A 202 -12.85 15.61 -1.02
N VAL A 203 -12.58 16.91 -1.13
CA VAL A 203 -12.47 17.61 -2.42
C VAL A 203 -11.26 17.08 -3.20
N PHE A 204 -10.12 16.91 -2.53
CA PHE A 204 -8.92 16.33 -3.10
C PHE A 204 -9.18 14.92 -3.62
N PHE A 205 -9.88 14.08 -2.85
CA PHE A 205 -10.19 12.72 -3.25
C PHE A 205 -11.03 12.68 -4.54
N HIS A 206 -12.05 13.52 -4.64
CA HIS A 206 -12.84 13.66 -5.87
C HIS A 206 -12.00 14.12 -7.08
N LEU A 207 -11.10 15.08 -6.88
CA LEU A 207 -10.15 15.56 -7.88
C LEU A 207 -9.21 14.42 -8.33
N PHE A 208 -8.63 13.72 -7.36
CA PHE A 208 -7.62 12.69 -7.57
C PHE A 208 -8.16 11.55 -8.43
N LEU A 209 -9.30 10.97 -8.04
CA LEU A 209 -9.93 9.87 -8.77
C LEU A 209 -10.35 10.25 -10.19
N GLN A 210 -10.86 11.48 -10.39
CA GLN A 210 -11.39 11.90 -11.68
C GLN A 210 -10.32 12.33 -12.68
N LYS A 211 -9.20 12.89 -12.20
CA LYS A 211 -8.24 13.60 -13.06
C LYS A 211 -6.81 13.11 -12.97
N VAL A 212 -6.41 12.52 -11.84
CA VAL A 212 -5.00 12.18 -11.59
C VAL A 212 -4.77 10.68 -11.74
N GLU A 213 -5.43 9.86 -10.91
CA GLU A 213 -5.18 8.42 -10.78
C GLU A 213 -5.14 7.69 -12.14
N THR A 214 -6.17 7.90 -12.96
CA THR A 214 -6.33 7.22 -14.26
C THR A 214 -5.25 7.57 -15.28
N GLY A 215 -4.54 8.69 -15.10
CA GLY A 215 -3.48 9.16 -15.98
C GLY A 215 -2.08 8.67 -15.60
N LEU A 216 -1.91 8.00 -14.46
CA LEU A 216 -0.59 7.64 -13.95
C LEU A 216 -0.05 6.33 -14.53
N GLY A 217 1.25 6.32 -14.86
CA GLY A 217 1.99 5.10 -15.12
C GLY A 217 1.68 4.38 -16.45
N HIS A 218 1.37 5.10 -17.54
CA HIS A 218 1.06 4.47 -18.83
C HIS A 218 2.29 4.13 -19.67
N GLU A 219 3.28 5.02 -19.73
CA GLU A 219 4.50 4.78 -20.51
C GLU A 219 5.50 3.87 -19.78
N ARG A 220 5.63 4.09 -18.47
CA ARG A 220 6.45 3.36 -17.51
C ARG A 220 5.82 3.51 -16.12
N PRO A 221 6.20 2.71 -15.11
CA PRO A 221 5.70 2.91 -13.76
C PRO A 221 5.99 4.33 -13.25
N THR A 222 5.06 4.90 -12.48
CA THR A 222 5.15 6.25 -11.93
C THR A 222 4.98 6.21 -10.42
N PHE A 223 6.00 6.70 -9.71
CA PHE A 223 5.91 7.03 -8.30
C PHE A 223 5.24 8.41 -8.13
N LEU A 224 4.12 8.43 -7.42
CA LEU A 224 3.46 9.63 -6.96
C LEU A 224 3.92 9.91 -5.52
N ILE A 225 4.51 11.08 -5.28
CA ILE A 225 5.18 11.42 -4.02
C ILE A 225 4.65 12.71 -3.38
N GLU A 226 5.00 12.95 -2.12
CA GLU A 226 4.72 14.21 -1.42
C GLU A 226 3.22 14.51 -1.26
N TYR A 227 2.52 13.58 -0.60
CA TYR A 227 1.09 13.72 -0.30
C TYR A 227 0.85 14.89 0.66
N PRO A 228 -0.33 15.54 0.58
CA PRO A 228 -0.73 16.55 1.56
C PRO A 228 -0.57 16.06 3.00
N ALA A 229 -0.19 16.95 3.92
CA ALA A 229 0.05 16.60 5.33
C ALA A 229 -1.16 15.94 6.02
N SER A 230 -2.39 16.32 5.66
CA SER A 230 -3.61 15.66 6.15
C SER A 230 -3.73 14.19 5.73
N MET A 231 -3.02 13.79 4.67
CA MET A 231 -2.96 12.44 4.13
C MET A 231 -1.63 11.74 4.45
N ALA A 232 -0.94 12.19 5.49
CA ALA A 232 0.34 11.62 5.90
C ALA A 232 0.24 10.17 6.37
N ALA A 233 -0.94 9.71 6.82
CA ALA A 233 -1.09 8.38 7.43
C ALA A 233 0.01 8.15 8.49
N LEU A 234 0.84 7.11 8.30
CA LEU A 234 1.97 6.76 9.18
C LEU A 234 3.32 7.36 8.74
N SER A 235 3.29 8.25 7.74
CA SER A 235 4.46 8.96 7.23
C SER A 235 4.83 10.15 8.10
N ARG A 236 6.13 10.43 8.21
CA ARG A 236 6.62 11.71 8.73
C ARG A 236 6.36 12.84 7.73
N LEU A 237 6.23 14.06 8.25
CA LEU A 237 6.21 15.27 7.41
C LEU A 237 7.59 15.52 6.80
N LYS A 238 7.61 16.12 5.61
CA LYS A 238 8.85 16.43 4.90
C LYS A 238 9.65 17.50 5.66
N PRO A 239 10.93 17.24 6.00
CA PRO A 239 11.78 18.24 6.61
C PRO A 239 11.87 19.50 5.73
N GLY A 240 11.56 20.66 6.30
CA GLY A 240 11.59 21.94 5.61
C GLY A 240 10.30 22.30 4.83
N ASP A 241 9.35 21.39 4.67
CA ASP A 241 8.03 21.69 4.09
C ASP A 241 6.91 20.89 4.78
N GLY A 242 6.35 21.47 5.85
CA GLY A 242 5.28 20.84 6.63
C GLY A 242 3.93 20.72 5.92
N ARG A 243 3.81 21.14 4.65
CA ARG A 243 2.58 20.97 3.87
C ARG A 243 2.44 19.56 3.30
N VAL A 244 3.54 18.83 3.20
CA VAL A 244 3.57 17.50 2.57
C VAL A 244 4.23 16.46 3.47
N ALA A 245 3.81 15.23 3.30
CA ALA A 245 4.38 14.05 3.93
C ALA A 245 5.29 13.30 2.97
N GLU A 246 6.31 12.63 3.51
CA GLU A 246 7.20 11.75 2.74
C GLU A 246 6.53 10.39 2.49
N ARG A 247 5.40 10.44 1.77
CA ARG A 247 4.61 9.30 1.33
C ARG A 247 4.78 9.13 -0.18
N VAL A 248 4.78 7.88 -0.61
CA VAL A 248 4.90 7.47 -2.01
C VAL A 248 3.88 6.37 -2.33
N GLU A 249 3.28 6.46 -3.50
CA GLU A 249 2.53 5.37 -4.11
C GLU A 249 3.12 5.04 -5.49
N LEU A 250 3.12 3.77 -5.88
CA LEU A 250 3.52 3.34 -7.21
C LEU A 250 2.29 3.03 -8.07
N TYR A 251 2.21 3.62 -9.25
CA TYR A 251 1.14 3.40 -10.22
C TYR A 251 1.67 2.77 -11.51
N ALA A 252 0.85 1.88 -12.09
CA ALA A 252 1.03 1.36 -13.44
C ALA A 252 -0.32 1.24 -14.13
N LYS A 253 -0.48 1.86 -15.30
CA LYS A 253 -1.70 1.86 -16.11
C LYS A 253 -2.94 2.29 -15.31
N GLY A 254 -2.78 3.31 -14.46
CA GLY A 254 -3.83 3.82 -13.57
C GLY A 254 -4.19 2.90 -12.39
N LEU A 255 -3.40 1.86 -12.12
CA LEU A 255 -3.59 0.96 -10.99
C LEU A 255 -2.53 1.21 -9.92
N GLU A 256 -2.95 1.47 -8.68
CA GLU A 256 -2.06 1.52 -7.51
C GLU A 256 -1.48 0.13 -7.23
N LEU A 257 -0.16 0.05 -7.10
CA LEU A 257 0.60 -1.18 -6.88
C LEU A 257 1.27 -1.23 -5.52
N ALA A 258 1.63 -0.07 -4.97
CA ALA A 258 2.34 0.02 -3.71
C ALA A 258 2.05 1.33 -2.99
N ASN A 259 2.18 1.31 -1.68
CA ASN A 259 2.08 2.47 -0.79
C ASN A 259 3.18 2.38 0.27
N GLY A 260 3.96 3.44 0.43
CA GLY A 260 5.11 3.49 1.32
C GLY A 260 5.43 4.89 1.81
N PHE A 261 6.35 4.97 2.77
CA PHE A 261 6.64 6.21 3.47
C PHE A 261 8.02 6.19 4.12
N SER A 262 8.56 7.39 4.37
CA SER A 262 9.49 7.57 5.48
C SER A 262 8.69 7.49 6.78
N GLU A 263 9.07 6.57 7.66
CA GLU A 263 8.31 6.23 8.86
C GLU A 263 8.20 7.38 9.86
N LEU A 264 7.01 7.57 10.41
CA LEU A 264 6.84 8.34 11.63
C LEU A 264 7.42 7.55 12.81
N THR A 265 8.44 8.12 13.46
CA THR A 265 9.08 7.52 14.66
C THR A 265 8.72 8.27 15.95
N ASP A 266 7.83 9.27 15.89
CA ASP A 266 7.31 9.98 17.06
C ASP A 266 6.07 9.24 17.60
N ALA A 267 6.23 8.59 18.75
CA ALA A 267 5.16 7.81 19.37
C ALA A 267 3.95 8.66 19.84
N ALA A 268 4.17 9.92 20.21
CA ALA A 268 3.10 10.79 20.69
C ALA A 268 2.24 11.27 19.50
N GLU A 269 2.89 11.71 18.44
CA GLU A 269 2.23 12.05 17.17
C GLU A 269 1.52 10.83 16.59
N GLN A 270 2.18 9.66 16.59
CA GLN A 270 1.59 8.43 16.11
C GLN A 270 0.31 8.08 16.88
N ARG A 271 0.32 8.21 18.21
CA ARG A 271 -0.89 8.00 19.03
C ARG A 271 -1.98 8.99 18.67
N ALA A 272 -1.65 10.28 18.53
CA ALA A 272 -2.63 11.32 18.21
C ALA A 272 -3.38 10.99 16.90
N ARG A 273 -2.64 10.61 15.85
CA ARG A 273 -3.23 10.18 14.57
C ARG A 273 -4.13 8.96 14.69
N LEU A 274 -3.70 7.92 15.41
CA LEU A 274 -4.56 6.73 15.59
C LEU A 274 -5.85 7.06 16.36
N VAL A 275 -5.82 8.02 17.29
CA VAL A 275 -7.03 8.49 17.99
C VAL A 275 -7.95 9.24 17.02
N GLU A 276 -7.41 10.10 16.16
CA GLU A 276 -8.20 10.78 15.12
C GLU A 276 -8.86 9.77 14.16
N GLU A 277 -8.13 8.71 13.78
CA GLU A 277 -8.65 7.63 12.95
C GLU A 277 -9.75 6.82 13.67
N GLN A 278 -9.63 6.58 14.99
CA GLN A 278 -10.71 5.98 15.78
C GLN A 278 -11.98 6.84 15.75
N GLU A 279 -11.84 8.16 15.91
CA GLU A 279 -12.97 9.09 15.82
C GLU A 279 -13.59 9.10 14.42
N LEU A 280 -12.78 9.04 13.37
CA LEU A 280 -13.27 8.94 12.00
C LEU A 280 -14.05 7.63 11.80
N ARG A 281 -13.52 6.49 12.26
CA ARG A 281 -14.24 5.21 12.20
C ARG A 281 -15.59 5.28 12.94
N ARG A 282 -15.65 5.92 14.11
CA ARG A 282 -16.90 6.13 14.85
C ARG A 282 -17.89 6.96 14.04
N LYS A 283 -17.46 8.05 13.41
CA LYS A 283 -18.30 8.90 12.53
C LYS A 283 -18.81 8.12 11.31
N LEU A 284 -18.00 7.21 10.77
CA LEU A 284 -18.36 6.33 9.66
C LEU A 284 -19.23 5.13 10.07
N GLY A 285 -19.56 4.98 11.35
CA GLY A 285 -20.34 3.83 11.86
C GLY A 285 -19.58 2.50 11.79
N ARG A 286 -18.24 2.53 11.76
CA ARG A 286 -17.37 1.35 11.66
C ARG A 286 -16.90 0.90 13.04
N ALA A 287 -16.54 -0.38 13.15
CA ALA A 287 -15.95 -0.96 14.36
C ALA A 287 -14.66 -0.21 14.73
N VAL A 288 -14.54 0.24 15.99
CA VAL A 288 -13.37 0.96 16.49
C VAL A 288 -12.41 -0.03 17.14
N TYR A 289 -11.22 -0.19 16.56
CA TYR A 289 -10.21 -1.11 17.08
C TYR A 289 -9.47 -0.52 18.29
N PRO A 290 -8.96 -1.35 19.22
CA PRO A 290 -8.09 -0.86 20.28
C PRO A 290 -6.78 -0.30 19.69
N LEU A 291 -6.06 0.52 20.44
CA LEU A 291 -4.70 0.90 20.10
C LEU A 291 -3.73 -0.24 20.48
N ASP A 292 -2.73 -0.52 19.63
CA ASP A 292 -1.66 -1.44 19.98
C ASP A 292 -0.56 -0.69 20.74
N GLU A 293 -0.58 -0.82 22.06
CA GLU A 293 0.40 -0.18 22.94
C GLU A 293 1.84 -0.67 22.70
N ARG A 294 2.02 -1.92 22.23
CA ARG A 294 3.36 -2.46 21.92
C ARG A 294 3.90 -1.87 20.63
N PHE A 295 3.02 -1.61 19.67
CA PHE A 295 3.35 -0.88 18.46
C PHE A 295 3.76 0.56 18.79
N LEU A 296 2.95 1.30 19.56
CA LEU A 296 3.26 2.67 19.96
C LEU A 296 4.59 2.77 20.73
N GLU A 297 4.85 1.85 21.66
CA GLU A 297 6.12 1.79 22.39
C GLU A 297 7.31 1.45 21.47
N ALA A 298 7.09 0.68 20.40
CA ALA A 298 8.13 0.34 19.44
C ALA A 298 8.44 1.51 18.51
N VAL A 299 7.43 2.24 18.02
CA VAL A 299 7.59 3.40 17.15
C VAL A 299 8.58 4.42 17.72
N GLY A 300 8.47 4.73 19.01
CA GLY A 300 9.38 5.66 19.70
C GLY A 300 10.83 5.16 19.87
N ARG A 301 11.10 3.89 19.57
CA ARG A 301 12.43 3.26 19.65
C ARG A 301 13.00 2.89 18.30
N MET A 302 12.21 3.01 17.22
CA MET A 302 12.67 2.71 15.88
C MET A 302 13.75 3.72 15.46
N PRO A 303 14.80 3.27 14.76
CA PRO A 303 15.64 4.21 14.02
C PRO A 303 14.81 4.89 12.92
N PRO A 304 15.22 6.07 12.42
CA PRO A 304 14.66 6.63 11.20
C PRO A 304 14.65 5.55 10.12
N SER A 305 13.50 5.27 9.53
CA SER A 305 13.32 4.13 8.61
C SER A 305 12.39 4.54 7.48
N ALA A 306 12.35 3.75 6.42
CA ALA A 306 11.33 3.83 5.38
C ALA A 306 10.79 2.44 5.07
N GLY A 307 9.50 2.35 4.78
CA GLY A 307 8.77 1.11 4.52
C GLY A 307 7.81 1.23 3.36
N ILE A 308 7.53 0.11 2.68
CA ILE A 308 6.58 0.05 1.58
C ILE A 308 5.89 -1.31 1.49
N ALA A 309 4.58 -1.28 1.25
CA ALA A 309 3.74 -2.43 0.98
C ALA A 309 3.37 -2.48 -0.51
N VAL A 310 3.42 -3.66 -1.11
CA VAL A 310 3.26 -3.90 -2.56
C VAL A 310 2.25 -5.03 -2.79
N GLY A 311 1.19 -4.75 -3.55
CA GLY A 311 0.17 -5.72 -3.94
C GLY A 311 0.66 -6.69 -5.01
N LEU A 312 1.15 -7.88 -4.62
CA LEU A 312 1.77 -8.82 -5.55
C LEU A 312 0.79 -9.42 -6.55
N ASP A 313 -0.49 -9.55 -6.21
CA ASP A 313 -1.50 -10.04 -7.15
C ASP A 313 -1.70 -9.05 -8.30
N ARG A 314 -1.68 -7.74 -8.05
CA ARG A 314 -1.75 -6.70 -9.10
C ARG A 314 -0.49 -6.68 -9.96
N ILE A 315 0.69 -6.87 -9.36
CA ILE A 315 1.94 -7.04 -10.11
C ILE A 315 1.83 -8.24 -11.05
N LEU A 316 1.34 -9.38 -10.55
CA LEU A 316 1.18 -10.59 -11.35
C LEU A 316 0.16 -10.40 -12.47
N MET A 317 -0.94 -9.67 -12.23
CA MET A 317 -1.91 -9.32 -13.26
C MET A 317 -1.25 -8.58 -14.42
N LEU A 318 -0.44 -7.56 -14.11
CA LEU A 318 0.27 -6.77 -15.11
C LEU A 318 1.33 -7.59 -15.87
N LEU A 319 2.09 -8.43 -15.17
CA LEU A 319 3.11 -9.31 -15.78
C LEU A 319 2.49 -10.34 -16.73
N LEU A 320 1.31 -10.86 -16.39
CA LEU A 320 0.59 -11.84 -17.22
C LEU A 320 -0.33 -11.20 -18.27
N GLY A 321 -0.51 -9.88 -18.23
CA GLY A 321 -1.38 -9.16 -19.16
C GLY A 321 -2.88 -9.40 -18.93
N VAL A 322 -3.29 -9.73 -17.70
CA VAL A 322 -4.69 -9.98 -17.33
C VAL A 322 -5.28 -8.80 -16.55
N GLN A 323 -6.61 -8.64 -16.61
CA GLN A 323 -7.30 -7.47 -16.05
C GLN A 323 -8.07 -7.77 -14.76
N ARG A 324 -8.27 -9.03 -14.41
CA ARG A 324 -9.05 -9.43 -13.24
C ARG A 324 -8.16 -10.16 -12.25
N ILE A 325 -8.30 -9.86 -10.96
CA ILE A 325 -7.52 -10.53 -9.91
C ILE A 325 -7.83 -12.03 -9.85
N GLU A 326 -9.02 -12.44 -10.24
CA GLU A 326 -9.40 -13.86 -10.29
C GLU A 326 -8.56 -14.67 -11.29
N ASP A 327 -8.06 -14.04 -12.36
CA ASP A 327 -7.24 -14.68 -13.38
C ASP A 327 -5.84 -15.05 -12.84
N VAL A 328 -5.45 -14.47 -11.71
CA VAL A 328 -4.19 -14.76 -11.05
C VAL A 328 -4.37 -15.56 -9.76
N LEU A 329 -5.59 -15.85 -9.32
CA LEU A 329 -5.86 -16.63 -8.12
C LEU A 329 -6.33 -18.04 -8.48
N LEU A 330 -5.79 -19.06 -7.80
CA LEU A 330 -6.23 -20.45 -8.04
C LEU A 330 -7.65 -20.70 -7.51
N PHE A 331 -8.01 -20.01 -6.43
CA PHE A 331 -9.32 -20.10 -5.77
C PHE A 331 -9.77 -18.69 -5.34
N PRO A 332 -10.28 -17.87 -6.27
CA PRO A 332 -10.74 -16.51 -5.96
C PRO A 332 -12.00 -16.52 -5.11
N ALA A 333 -12.16 -15.52 -4.23
CA ALA A 333 -13.31 -15.42 -3.34
C ALA A 333 -14.64 -15.27 -4.09
N HIS A 334 -14.63 -14.67 -5.29
CA HIS A 334 -15.80 -14.54 -6.17
C HIS A 334 -16.55 -15.87 -6.39
N GLY A 335 -15.88 -17.02 -6.25
CA GLY A 335 -16.51 -18.33 -6.38
C GLY A 335 -17.31 -18.80 -5.15
N PHE A 336 -17.19 -18.13 -4.01
CA PHE A 336 -17.76 -18.60 -2.74
C PHE A 336 -18.24 -17.52 -1.76
N VAL A 337 -18.13 -16.23 -2.10
CA VAL A 337 -18.67 -15.10 -1.30
C VAL A 337 -19.93 -14.50 -1.90
#